data_AF-E4MVD9-F1
#
_entry.id   AF-E4MVD9-F1
#
_cell.length_a   1.000
_cell.length_b   1.000
_cell.length_c   1.000
_cell.angle_alpha   90.00
_cell.angle_beta   90.00
_cell.angle_gamma   90.00
#
_symmetry.space_group_name_H-M   'P 1'
#
loop_
_entity.id
_entity.type
_entity.pdbx_description
1 polymer ?
#
loop_
_entity_poly.entity_id
_entity_poly.type
_entity_poly.pdbx_seq_one_letter_code
_entity_poly.pdbx_strand_id
1 'polypeptide(L)'
;MAAESNAGPVAAAVAKDAEVKAPTAKRQRSRPPQKAASEPAKSKPPAAKRSGYSEQEKSEKLKQIETQVSDGNTLKDAIKSAGISEQTYYHWKGAAKPAAQKGTKDPGPRPAGDELAALVELEEENQRLRKMLAEKLRAENAELRKRLGQD
;
A
#
# COMPACT_ATOMS: atom_id res chain seq x y z
N MET A 1 -42.68 -32.24 17.97
CA MET A 1 -43.21 -30.87 18.17
C MET A 1 -42.05 -29.99 18.56
N ALA A 2 -41.68 -28.89 17.92
CA ALA A 2 -42.02 -28.26 16.65
C ALA A 2 -40.70 -27.62 16.15
N ALA A 3 -40.40 -27.76 14.87
CA ALA A 3 -39.26 -27.11 14.23
C ALA A 3 -39.82 -25.94 13.41
N GLU A 4 -39.58 -24.70 13.85
CA GLU A 4 -39.92 -23.52 13.07
C GLU A 4 -38.71 -23.11 12.24
N SER A 5 -38.71 -23.63 11.01
CA SER A 5 -37.90 -23.16 9.91
C SER A 5 -38.63 -21.99 9.26
N ASN A 6 -38.07 -20.78 9.30
CA ASN A 6 -38.60 -19.64 8.56
C ASN A 6 -37.62 -19.27 7.44
N ALA A 7 -37.75 -19.99 6.32
CA ALA A 7 -37.17 -19.62 5.04
C ALA A 7 -38.19 -18.75 4.28
N GLY A 8 -37.85 -17.48 4.08
CA GLY A 8 -38.62 -16.56 3.24
C GLY A 8 -38.49 -16.91 1.75
N PRO A 9 -39.51 -16.64 0.93
CA PRO A 9 -39.65 -17.22 -0.41
C PRO A 9 -38.78 -16.52 -1.47
N VAL A 10 -38.22 -17.36 -2.33
CA VAL A 10 -37.62 -17.03 -3.62
C VAL A 10 -38.70 -16.58 -4.61
N ALA A 11 -38.47 -15.44 -5.28
CA ALA A 11 -39.26 -15.02 -6.43
C ALA A 11 -38.40 -15.08 -7.71
N ALA A 12 -38.92 -15.86 -8.66
CA ALA A 12 -38.55 -16.07 -10.06
C ALA A 12 -37.96 -14.83 -10.78
N ALA A 13 -36.88 -14.93 -11.55
CA ALA A 13 -36.73 -15.64 -12.83
C ALA A 13 -37.72 -15.19 -13.92
N VAL A 14 -37.31 -14.25 -14.78
CA VAL A 14 -37.61 -14.28 -16.22
C VAL A 14 -36.45 -13.63 -16.98
N ALA A 15 -35.64 -14.48 -17.62
CA ALA A 15 -34.89 -14.14 -18.82
C ALA A 15 -35.85 -14.16 -20.01
N LYS A 16 -35.75 -13.19 -20.93
CA LYS A 16 -36.23 -13.33 -22.30
C LYS A 16 -35.16 -12.78 -23.25
N ASP A 17 -34.65 -13.70 -24.06
CA ASP A 17 -33.71 -13.52 -25.15
C ASP A 17 -34.50 -13.34 -26.48
N ALA A 18 -33.81 -12.74 -27.46
CA ALA A 18 -34.06 -12.73 -28.91
C ALA A 18 -35.36 -12.12 -29.49
N GLU A 19 -35.21 -11.10 -30.35
CA GLU A 19 -35.38 -11.32 -31.80
C GLU A 19 -34.68 -10.22 -32.64
N VAL A 20 -34.23 -10.66 -33.82
CA VAL A 20 -33.25 -10.10 -34.75
C VAL A 20 -33.89 -9.21 -35.81
N LYS A 21 -33.28 -8.06 -36.12
CA LYS A 21 -33.18 -7.52 -37.51
C LYS A 21 -31.89 -6.74 -37.71
N ALA A 22 -31.02 -7.27 -38.57
CA ALA A 22 -29.88 -6.60 -39.20
C ALA A 22 -30.34 -5.97 -40.55
N PRO A 23 -29.44 -5.41 -41.41
CA PRO A 23 -28.41 -4.38 -41.20
C PRO A 23 -28.49 -3.28 -42.29
N THR A 24 -28.00 -2.06 -42.06
CA THR A 24 -27.58 -1.18 -43.17
C THR A 24 -26.37 -0.29 -42.84
N ALA A 25 -25.33 -0.50 -43.66
CA ALA A 25 -24.42 0.48 -44.22
C ALA A 25 -23.41 1.22 -43.29
N LYS A 26 -22.22 0.60 -43.20
CA LYS A 26 -20.88 1.20 -43.40
C LYS A 26 -20.83 2.75 -43.45
N ARG A 27 -20.14 3.35 -42.47
CA ARG A 27 -19.21 4.44 -42.77
C ARG A 27 -17.86 4.18 -42.10
N GLN A 28 -16.89 3.91 -42.97
CA GLN A 28 -15.51 3.64 -42.66
C GLN A 28 -14.83 4.85 -42.01
N ARG A 29 -13.81 4.55 -41.20
CA ARG A 29 -12.76 5.48 -40.75
C ARG A 29 -12.29 6.36 -41.91
N SER A 30 -12.32 7.67 -41.72
CA SER A 30 -11.54 8.60 -42.54
C SER A 30 -10.71 9.50 -41.63
N ARG A 31 -9.39 9.47 -41.88
CA ARG A 31 -8.34 10.31 -41.31
C ARG A 31 -8.66 11.82 -41.43
N PRO A 32 -8.04 12.66 -40.59
CA PRO A 32 -8.39 14.08 -40.44
C PRO A 32 -7.96 14.92 -41.65
N PRO A 33 -8.67 16.01 -41.98
CA PRO A 33 -8.25 16.91 -43.05
C PRO A 33 -7.06 17.76 -42.61
N GLN A 34 -5.95 17.62 -43.32
CA GLN A 34 -4.84 18.59 -43.28
C GLN A 34 -5.22 19.79 -44.14
N LYS A 35 -5.20 21.00 -43.57
CA LYS A 35 -5.18 22.26 -44.30
C LYS A 35 -3.92 23.02 -43.91
N ALA A 36 -3.07 23.29 -44.89
CA ALA A 36 -1.88 24.12 -44.77
C ALA A 36 -2.20 25.56 -45.13
N ALA A 37 -1.77 26.52 -44.28
CA ALA A 37 -1.05 27.76 -44.63
C ALA A 37 -1.15 28.82 -43.49
N SER A 38 -0.02 29.06 -42.83
CA SER A 38 0.57 30.37 -42.45
C SER A 38 0.13 31.15 -41.18
N GLU A 39 1.01 31.11 -40.16
CA GLU A 39 1.50 32.19 -39.26
C GLU A 39 0.67 32.75 -38.07
N PRO A 40 1.31 33.19 -36.96
CA PRO A 40 1.92 32.35 -35.94
C PRO A 40 1.09 32.39 -34.63
N ALA A 41 0.32 31.34 -34.37
CA ALA A 41 -0.40 31.19 -33.11
C ALA A 41 0.47 30.44 -32.11
N LYS A 42 1.01 31.20 -31.15
CA LYS A 42 1.44 30.82 -29.79
C LYS A 42 1.61 29.32 -29.56
N SER A 43 2.86 28.91 -29.41
CA SER A 43 3.28 27.63 -28.85
C SER A 43 2.35 27.20 -27.71
N LYS A 44 1.52 26.20 -27.97
CA LYS A 44 0.94 25.35 -26.92
C LYS A 44 2.11 24.85 -26.08
N PRO A 45 2.14 25.05 -24.76
CA PRO A 45 3.15 24.40 -23.95
C PRO A 45 2.98 22.88 -24.11
N PRO A 46 4.09 22.11 -24.20
CA PRO A 46 4.01 20.67 -24.21
C PRO A 46 3.28 20.23 -22.94
N ALA A 47 2.37 19.26 -23.10
CA ALA A 47 1.63 18.63 -22.02
C ALA A 47 2.56 18.45 -20.81
N ALA A 48 2.24 19.14 -19.72
CA ALA A 48 3.01 19.13 -18.50
C ALA A 48 3.25 17.67 -18.10
N LYS A 49 4.50 17.22 -18.26
CA LYS A 49 4.96 16.03 -17.56
C LYS A 49 4.59 16.27 -16.11
N ARG A 50 3.74 15.40 -15.55
CA ARG A 50 3.34 15.48 -14.14
C ARG A 50 4.64 15.60 -13.35
N SER A 51 4.95 16.80 -12.86
CA SER A 51 6.20 17.10 -12.18
C SER A 51 6.13 16.40 -10.84
N GLY A 52 6.48 15.11 -10.83
CA GLY A 52 6.73 14.39 -9.60
C GLY A 52 7.98 14.98 -8.95
N TYR A 53 8.01 14.95 -7.62
CA TYR A 53 9.22 15.27 -6.87
C TYR A 53 10.43 14.51 -7.43
N SER A 54 11.52 15.23 -7.69
CA SER A 54 12.82 14.67 -8.01
C SER A 54 13.35 13.84 -6.84
N GLU A 55 14.29 12.94 -7.08
CA GLU A 55 14.87 12.11 -6.00
C GLU A 55 15.56 12.96 -4.93
N GLN A 56 16.17 14.07 -5.34
CA GLN A 56 16.77 15.05 -4.44
C GLN A 56 15.71 15.69 -3.55
N GLU A 57 14.63 16.22 -4.13
CA GLU A 57 13.52 16.83 -3.37
C GLU A 57 12.87 15.84 -2.40
N LYS A 58 12.71 14.56 -2.79
CA LYS A 58 12.21 13.52 -1.88
C LYS A 58 13.14 13.33 -0.69
N SER A 59 14.45 13.25 -0.94
CA SER A 59 15.45 13.05 0.11
C SER A 59 15.52 14.22 1.07
N GLU A 60 15.43 15.46 0.57
CA GLU A 60 15.41 16.68 1.38
C GLU A 60 14.17 16.73 2.27
N LYS A 61 13.02 16.38 1.72
CA LYS A 61 11.77 16.30 2.47
C LYS A 61 11.80 15.20 3.54
N LEU A 62 12.37 14.03 3.24
CA LEU A 62 12.56 12.98 4.24
C LEU A 62 13.50 13.41 5.36
N LYS A 63 14.60 14.09 5.03
CA LYS A 63 15.53 14.66 6.01
C LYS A 63 14.85 15.73 6.88
N GLN A 64 14.06 16.61 6.28
CA GLN A 64 13.29 17.63 7.01
C GLN A 64 12.29 17.00 7.99
N ILE A 65 11.69 15.87 7.63
CA ILE A 65 10.79 15.13 8.52
C ILE A 65 11.60 14.47 9.65
N GLU A 66 12.76 13.88 9.34
CA GLU A 66 13.64 13.24 10.32
C GLU A 66 14.20 14.22 11.35
N THR A 67 14.62 15.42 10.93
CA THR A 67 15.07 16.46 11.85
C THR A 67 13.94 16.90 12.78
N GLN A 68 12.75 17.17 12.25
CA GLN A 68 11.62 17.57 13.08
C GLN A 68 11.17 16.49 14.07
N VAL A 69 11.23 15.22 13.67
CA VAL A 69 10.94 14.10 14.59
C VAL A 69 12.03 13.99 15.66
N SER A 70 13.29 14.24 15.31
CA SER A 70 14.41 14.29 16.27
C SER A 70 14.30 15.46 17.25
N ASP A 71 13.76 16.59 16.79
CA ASP A 71 13.45 17.78 17.59
C ASP A 71 12.23 17.57 18.53
N GLY A 72 11.60 16.39 18.49
CA GLY A 72 10.52 15.99 19.38
C GLY A 72 9.11 16.18 18.80
N ASN A 73 8.96 16.59 17.54
CA ASN A 73 7.64 16.67 16.92
C ASN A 73 7.10 15.28 16.61
N THR A 74 5.78 15.13 16.64
CA THR A 74 5.15 13.89 16.19
C THR A 74 5.38 13.72 14.68
N LEU A 75 5.56 12.47 14.26
CA LEU A 75 5.78 12.16 12.84
C LEU A 75 4.69 12.73 11.93
N LYS A 76 3.44 12.76 12.41
CA LYS A 76 2.30 13.31 11.65
C LYS A 76 2.43 14.81 11.44
N ASP A 77 2.88 15.54 12.45
CA ASP A 77 3.02 17.00 12.37
C ASP A 77 4.23 17.39 11.53
N ALA A 78 5.31 16.62 11.61
CA ALA A 78 6.47 16.77 10.73
C ALA A 78 6.14 16.49 9.24
N ILE A 79 5.27 15.51 8.97
CA ILE A 79 4.80 15.22 7.61
C ILE A 79 3.94 16.37 7.06
N LYS A 80 3.03 16.90 7.88
CA LYS A 80 2.18 18.05 7.50
C LYS A 80 3.03 19.30 7.23
N SER A 81 4.02 19.58 8.07
CA SER A 81 4.90 20.75 7.91
C SER A 81 5.80 20.63 6.66
N ALA A 82 6.19 19.40 6.29
CA ALA A 82 6.90 19.13 5.04
C ALA A 82 6.02 19.28 3.79
N GLY A 83 4.69 19.38 3.95
CA GLY A 83 3.71 19.56 2.88
C GLY A 83 3.41 18.28 2.11
N ILE A 84 3.55 17.13 2.74
CA ILE A 84 3.39 15.80 2.11
C ILE A 84 2.31 15.01 2.85
N SER A 85 1.66 14.05 2.19
CA SER A 85 0.73 13.13 2.85
C SER A 85 1.46 12.01 3.60
N GLU A 86 0.88 11.52 4.70
CA GLU A 86 1.43 10.37 5.45
C GLU A 86 1.67 9.18 4.53
N GLN A 87 0.72 8.93 3.62
CA GLN A 87 0.85 7.92 2.59
C GLN A 87 2.14 8.12 1.79
N THR A 88 2.36 9.29 1.21
CA THR A 88 3.55 9.58 0.40
C THR A 88 4.85 9.43 1.19
N TYR A 89 4.88 9.85 2.45
CA TYR A 89 6.02 9.65 3.34
C TYR A 89 6.37 8.15 3.47
N TYR A 90 5.39 7.29 3.75
CA TYR A 90 5.66 5.85 3.87
C TYR A 90 6.09 5.22 2.54
N HIS A 91 5.54 5.67 1.40
CA HIS A 91 5.98 5.21 0.08
C HIS A 91 7.44 5.58 -0.20
N TRP A 92 7.87 6.78 0.20
CA TRP A 92 9.26 7.22 0.00
C TRP A 92 10.22 6.61 1.01
N LYS A 93 9.82 6.47 2.28
CA LYS A 93 10.62 5.80 3.31
C LYS A 93 10.90 4.33 2.96
N GLY A 94 9.90 3.64 2.39
CA GLY A 94 10.04 2.26 1.93
C GLY A 94 10.85 2.11 0.63
N ALA A 95 10.83 3.13 -0.24
CA ALA A 95 11.63 3.16 -1.47
C ALA A 95 13.09 3.61 -1.23
N ALA A 96 13.33 4.42 -0.20
CA ALA A 96 14.65 4.93 0.18
C ALA A 96 15.45 3.94 1.04
N LYS A 97 14.77 2.99 1.71
CA LYS A 97 15.45 1.81 2.23
C LYS A 97 15.80 0.92 1.05
N PRO A 98 17.07 0.50 0.87
CA PRO A 98 17.41 -0.47 -0.16
C PRO A 98 16.49 -1.68 0.03
N ALA A 99 16.01 -2.24 -1.07
CA ALA A 99 14.92 -3.21 -1.21
C ALA A 99 15.13 -4.57 -0.50
N ALA A 100 15.70 -4.60 0.69
CA ALA A 100 15.85 -5.77 1.54
C ALA A 100 14.56 -6.13 2.31
N GLN A 101 13.55 -5.26 2.31
CA GLN A 101 12.28 -5.48 3.03
C GLN A 101 11.06 -4.97 2.26
N LYS A 102 11.07 -5.08 0.93
CA LYS A 102 9.86 -4.85 0.13
C LYS A 102 9.35 -6.18 -0.41
N GLY A 103 8.80 -6.98 0.50
CA GLY A 103 7.89 -8.04 0.13
C GLY A 103 6.79 -7.46 -0.77
N THR A 104 6.66 -8.06 -1.95
CA THR A 104 5.62 -7.82 -2.97
C THR A 104 5.78 -6.54 -3.83
N LYS A 105 6.62 -6.64 -4.86
CA LYS A 105 6.31 -6.41 -6.30
C LYS A 105 7.63 -6.16 -7.03
N ASP A 106 8.03 -7.18 -7.81
CA ASP A 106 9.24 -7.38 -8.62
C ASP A 106 10.57 -7.69 -7.89
N PRO A 107 10.98 -8.97 -7.81
CA PRO A 107 12.34 -9.35 -7.45
C PRO A 107 13.22 -9.35 -8.71
N GLY A 108 14.33 -8.60 -8.68
CA GLY A 108 15.50 -9.05 -9.43
C GLY A 108 15.97 -10.40 -8.83
N PRO A 109 16.66 -11.28 -9.57
CA PRO A 109 16.94 -12.63 -9.09
C PRO A 109 17.95 -12.59 -7.93
N ARG A 110 17.46 -12.51 -6.70
CA ARG A 110 18.18 -12.99 -5.52
C ARG A 110 17.79 -14.45 -5.33
N PRO A 111 18.72 -15.37 -5.02
CA PRO A 111 18.34 -16.76 -4.81
C PRO A 111 17.29 -16.81 -3.69
N ALA A 112 16.11 -17.35 -4.01
CA ALA A 112 14.98 -17.45 -3.08
C ALA A 112 15.31 -18.20 -1.78
N GLY A 113 16.43 -18.94 -1.75
CA GLY A 113 16.94 -19.61 -0.55
C GLY A 113 17.42 -18.67 0.54
N ASP A 114 18.05 -17.53 0.21
CA ASP A 114 18.58 -16.60 1.22
C ASP A 114 17.47 -15.85 1.95
N GLU A 115 16.37 -15.54 1.26
CA GLU A 115 15.19 -14.90 1.85
C GLU A 115 14.46 -15.87 2.78
N LEU A 116 14.34 -17.15 2.39
CA LEU A 116 13.71 -18.17 3.23
C LEU A 116 14.52 -18.44 4.50
N ALA A 117 15.86 -18.50 4.40
CA ALA A 117 16.73 -18.67 5.56
C ALA A 117 16.57 -17.52 6.57
N ALA A 118 16.55 -16.27 6.09
CA ALA A 118 16.34 -15.10 6.94
C ALA A 118 14.97 -15.11 7.64
N LEU A 119 13.92 -15.64 6.99
CA LEU A 119 12.60 -15.79 7.61
C LEU A 119 12.59 -16.84 8.72
N VAL A 120 13.30 -17.96 8.54
CA VAL A 120 13.43 -19.02 9.55
C VAL A 120 14.16 -18.50 10.79
N GLU A 121 15.30 -17.83 10.62
CA GLU A 121 16.05 -17.21 11.72
C GLU A 121 15.18 -16.24 12.52
N LEU A 122 14.41 -15.40 11.83
CA LEU A 122 13.50 -14.45 12.46
C LEU A 122 12.39 -15.14 13.26
N GLU A 123 11.84 -16.24 12.77
CA GLU A 123 10.85 -17.03 13.51
C GLU A 123 11.45 -17.65 14.78
N GLU A 124 12.65 -18.22 14.70
CA GLU A 124 13.35 -18.79 15.85
C GLU A 124 13.63 -17.74 16.93
N GLU A 125 14.12 -16.58 16.53
CA GLU A 125 14.34 -15.44 17.43
C GLU A 125 13.03 -14.98 18.07
N ASN A 126 11.94 -14.90 17.31
CA ASN A 126 10.64 -14.51 17.84
C ASN A 126 10.15 -15.52 18.89
N GLN A 127 10.28 -16.82 18.61
CA GLN A 127 9.92 -17.87 19.55
C GLN A 127 10.78 -17.79 20.82
N ARG A 128 12.08 -17.57 20.69
CA ARG A 128 12.99 -17.39 21.83
C ARG A 128 12.59 -16.18 22.69
N LEU A 129 12.31 -15.05 22.07
CA LEU A 129 11.86 -13.83 22.76
C LEU A 129 10.54 -14.06 23.51
N ARG A 130 9.56 -14.73 22.89
CA ARG A 130 8.29 -15.08 23.54
C ARG A 130 8.48 -15.99 24.75
N LYS A 131 9.37 -16.97 24.66
CA LYS A 131 9.71 -17.86 25.79
C LYS A 131 10.32 -17.07 26.95
N MET A 132 11.34 -16.26 26.67
CA MET A 132 12.00 -15.43 27.72
C MET A 132 11.02 -14.46 28.37
N LEU A 133 10.12 -13.84 27.59
CA LEU A 133 9.09 -12.97 28.14
C LEU A 133 8.12 -13.74 29.04
N ALA A 134 7.66 -14.91 28.60
CA ALA A 134 6.76 -15.74 29.39
C ALA A 134 7.41 -16.22 30.70
N GLU A 135 8.69 -16.58 30.67
CA GLU A 135 9.46 -16.93 31.86
C GLU A 135 9.58 -15.75 32.83
N LYS A 136 9.95 -14.57 32.33
CA LYS A 136 10.06 -13.36 33.14
C LYS A 136 8.72 -13.00 33.79
N LEU A 137 7.63 -13.03 33.02
CA LEU A 137 6.29 -12.77 33.54
C LEU A 137 5.85 -13.81 34.56
N ARG A 138 6.20 -15.10 34.38
CA ARG A 138 5.92 -16.13 35.40
C ARG A 138 6.69 -15.87 36.69
N ALA A 139 7.98 -15.54 36.59
CA ALA A 139 8.81 -15.24 37.75
C ALA A 139 8.28 -14.01 38.51
N GLU A 140 8.02 -12.92 37.78
CA GLU A 140 7.49 -11.68 38.37
C GLU A 140 6.10 -11.89 38.99
N ASN A 141 5.20 -12.61 38.31
CA ASN A 141 3.89 -12.93 38.88
C ASN A 141 4.00 -13.81 40.13
N ALA A 142 4.93 -14.77 40.17
CA ALA A 142 5.16 -15.57 41.36
C ALA A 142 5.69 -14.70 42.52
N GLU A 143 6.61 -13.78 42.26
CA GLU A 143 7.06 -12.82 43.27
C GLU A 143 5.92 -11.91 43.77
N LEU A 144 5.06 -11.43 42.87
CA LEU A 144 3.91 -10.62 43.23
C LEU A 144 2.92 -11.41 44.09
N ARG A 145 2.64 -12.67 43.74
CA ARG A 145 1.75 -13.54 44.52
C ARG A 145 2.32 -13.82 45.92
N LYS A 146 3.63 -14.04 46.05
CA LYS A 146 4.34 -14.10 47.34
C LYS A 146 4.14 -12.84 48.17
N ARG A 147 4.35 -11.67 47.56
CA ARG A 147 4.19 -10.36 48.24
C ARG A 147 2.75 -10.09 48.66
N LEU A 148 1.78 -10.60 47.90
CA LEU A 148 0.35 -10.46 48.19
C LEU A 148 -0.20 -11.56 49.11
N GLY A 149 0.63 -12.54 49.51
CA GLY A 149 0.18 -13.68 50.32
C GLY A 149 -0.82 -14.60 49.60
N GLN A 150 -0.74 -14.68 48.26
CA GLN A 150 -1.61 -15.47 47.38
C GLN A 150 -0.94 -16.76 46.87
N ASP A 151 0.06 -17.23 47.62
CA ASP A 151 0.90 -18.41 47.35
C ASP A 151 0.42 -19.65 48.10
#